data_AF-A0A356X881-F1
#
_entry.id   AF-A0A356X881-F1
#
_cell.length_a   1.000
_cell.length_b   1.000
_cell.length_c   1.000
_cell.angle_alpha   90.00
_cell.angle_beta   90.00
_cell.angle_gamma   90.00
#
_symmetry.space_group_name_H-M   'P 1'
#
loop_
_entity.id
_entity.type
_entity.pdbx_description
1 polymer ?
#
loop_
_entity_poly.entity_id
_entity_poly.type
_entity_poly.pdbx_seq_one_letter_code
_entity_poly.pdbx_strand_id
1 'polypeptide(L)'
;RQGFEKAAKILLIAYADVGIVILSSVFGGDAMIQAFFIPAMGLSILLFTNSEIVLRNVGIAISILSYFILDYIIFERISISEDGFSVVRWSVLSGSFVTTWLIFNTFSQFKENAESQTLELLEKEKELNQELNFKQEKLENYIQQLEVATEELAKSTKAKSEFLATMSHEIRTPMNAILGMTHLLKQDSPRKDQVEPINILDFSGKTLLSLIDDVLDFSKIEAGRIEFEAIEFELNKLVNVILESFK
;
A
#
# COMPACT_ATOMS: atom_id res chain seq x y z
N ARG A 1 -9.81 2.99 21.04
CA ARG A 1 -8.83 3.82 21.78
C ARG A 1 -9.50 4.89 22.65
N GLN A 2 -10.25 5.86 22.09
CA GLN A 2 -10.84 6.97 22.87
C GLN A 2 -11.94 6.58 23.89
N GLY A 3 -12.80 5.59 23.60
CA GLY A 3 -13.87 5.21 24.52
C GLY A 3 -13.38 4.61 25.85
N PHE A 4 -12.24 3.94 25.81
CA PHE A 4 -11.63 3.26 26.95
C PHE A 4 -10.95 4.25 27.91
N GLU A 5 -10.22 5.21 27.36
CA GLU A 5 -9.61 6.32 28.13
C GLU A 5 -10.68 7.13 28.88
N LYS A 6 -11.84 7.36 28.25
CA LYS A 6 -12.97 8.04 28.87
C LYS A 6 -13.52 7.28 30.08
N ALA A 7 -13.76 5.97 29.94
CA ALA A 7 -14.30 5.15 31.02
C ALA A 7 -13.35 5.09 32.24
N ALA A 8 -12.04 4.95 31.99
CA ALA A 8 -11.01 4.98 33.01
C ALA A 8 -11.01 6.27 33.84
N LYS A 9 -11.08 7.43 33.17
CA LYS A 9 -11.13 8.75 33.83
C LYS A 9 -12.38 8.92 34.70
N ILE A 10 -13.54 8.47 34.22
CA ILE A 10 -14.80 8.51 35.00
C ILE A 10 -14.67 7.66 36.27
N LEU A 11 -14.15 6.44 36.15
CA LEU A 11 -13.98 5.54 37.29
C LEU A 11 -13.05 6.11 38.36
N LEU A 12 -11.98 6.80 37.94
CA LEU A 12 -11.04 7.43 38.86
C LEU A 12 -11.67 8.59 39.64
N ILE A 13 -12.51 9.39 39.00
CA ILE A 13 -13.27 10.48 39.66
C ILE A 13 -14.28 9.88 40.63
N ALA A 14 -15.05 8.88 40.20
CA ALA A 14 -16.00 8.18 41.07
C ALA A 14 -15.30 7.56 42.29
N TYR A 15 -14.10 7.02 42.12
CA TYR A 15 -13.28 6.50 43.22
C TYR A 15 -12.89 7.58 44.23
N ALA A 16 -12.43 8.74 43.76
CA ALA A 16 -12.08 9.87 44.62
C ALA A 16 -13.30 10.36 45.43
N ASP A 17 -14.45 10.53 44.77
CA ASP A 17 -15.69 10.99 45.41
C ASP A 17 -16.19 10.01 46.48
N VAL A 18 -16.21 8.71 46.17
CA VAL A 18 -16.60 7.67 47.13
C VAL A 18 -15.66 7.66 48.33
N GLY A 19 -14.34 7.79 48.12
CA GLY A 19 -13.34 7.91 49.18
C GLY A 19 -13.62 9.05 50.17
N ILE A 20 -13.93 10.24 49.64
CA ILE A 20 -14.23 11.43 50.44
C ILE A 20 -15.53 11.23 51.24
N VAL A 21 -16.56 10.63 50.64
CA VAL A 21 -17.84 10.32 51.31
C VAL A 21 -17.62 9.49 52.57
N ILE A 22 -16.81 8.44 52.49
CA ILE A 22 -16.57 7.52 53.61
C ILE A 22 -15.78 8.19 54.71
N LEU A 23 -14.69 8.87 54.35
CA LEU A 23 -13.85 9.56 55.32
C LEU A 23 -14.67 10.61 56.07
N SER A 24 -15.48 11.40 55.36
CA SER A 24 -16.36 12.38 55.99
C SER A 24 -17.43 11.75 56.88
N SER A 25 -17.93 10.55 56.53
CA SER A 25 -18.88 9.81 57.37
C SER A 25 -18.26 9.22 58.64
N VAL A 26 -16.95 8.93 58.63
CA VAL A 26 -16.25 8.32 59.77
C VAL A 26 -15.77 9.35 60.77
N PHE A 27 -15.22 10.46 60.30
CA PHE A 27 -14.56 11.46 61.15
C PHE A 27 -15.47 12.63 61.57
N GLY A 28 -16.71 12.68 61.05
CA GLY A 28 -17.70 13.71 61.42
C GLY A 28 -17.41 15.09 60.85
N GLY A 29 -18.28 16.07 61.17
CA GLY A 29 -18.21 17.43 60.62
C GLY A 29 -16.99 18.24 61.03
N ASP A 30 -16.44 18.00 62.22
CA ASP A 30 -15.32 18.78 62.78
C ASP A 30 -13.99 18.56 62.04
N ALA A 31 -13.85 17.42 61.35
CA ALA A 31 -12.63 17.08 60.62
C ALA A 31 -12.49 17.78 59.25
N MET A 32 -13.50 18.56 58.82
CA MET A 32 -13.49 19.34 57.56
C MET A 32 -13.16 18.53 56.29
N ILE A 33 -13.35 17.20 56.31
CA ILE A 33 -12.99 16.30 55.20
C ILE A 33 -13.78 16.61 53.92
N GLN A 34 -14.95 17.22 54.06
CA GLN A 34 -15.76 17.70 52.95
C GLN A 34 -15.03 18.70 52.03
N ALA A 35 -14.02 19.42 52.54
CA ALA A 35 -13.20 20.33 51.73
C ALA A 35 -12.44 19.59 50.60
N PHE A 36 -12.25 18.27 50.70
CA PHE A 36 -11.60 17.46 49.66
C PHE A 36 -12.46 17.23 48.40
N PHE A 37 -13.77 17.52 48.44
CA PHE A 37 -14.60 17.51 47.22
C PHE A 37 -14.19 18.61 46.21
N ILE A 38 -13.59 19.72 46.67
CA ILE A 38 -13.07 20.78 45.79
C ILE A 38 -11.90 20.26 44.92
N PRO A 39 -10.86 19.61 45.49
CA PRO A 39 -9.86 18.86 44.72
C PRO A 39 -10.43 17.78 43.79
N ALA A 40 -11.45 17.01 44.21
CA ALA A 40 -12.06 15.98 43.37
C ALA A 40 -12.82 16.55 42.15
N MET A 41 -13.53 17.68 42.33
CA MET A 41 -14.09 18.45 41.22
C MET A 41 -13.00 19.00 40.30
N GLY A 42 -11.88 19.49 40.86
CA GLY A 42 -10.71 19.92 40.10
C GLY A 42 -10.08 18.80 39.27
N LEU A 43 -10.08 17.56 39.79
CA LEU A 43 -9.58 16.38 39.09
C LEU A 43 -10.43 16.06 37.85
N SER A 44 -11.75 16.26 37.92
CA SER A 44 -12.63 16.13 36.75
C SER A 44 -12.29 17.15 35.65
N ILE A 45 -11.97 18.39 36.03
CA ILE A 45 -11.55 19.45 35.09
C ILE A 45 -10.21 19.13 34.44
N LEU A 46 -9.28 18.51 35.18
CA LEU A 46 -7.92 18.21 34.72
C LEU A 46 -7.86 16.97 33.82
N LEU A 47 -8.66 15.95 34.12
CA LEU A 47 -8.65 14.68 33.38
C LEU A 47 -9.37 14.74 32.03
N PHE A 48 -10.36 15.62 31.87
CA PHE A 48 -11.14 15.76 30.64
C PHE A 48 -10.79 17.03 29.88
N THR A 49 -10.33 16.87 28.64
CA THR A 49 -9.98 17.97 27.74
C THR A 49 -11.23 18.68 27.20
N ASN A 50 -11.08 19.86 26.58
CA ASN A 50 -12.21 20.67 26.10
C ASN A 50 -13.11 19.97 25.05
N SER A 51 -12.62 18.92 24.39
CA SER A 51 -13.41 18.08 23.48
C SER A 51 -14.36 17.11 24.19
N GLU A 52 -14.19 16.89 25.50
CA GLU A 52 -14.94 15.94 26.33
C GLU A 52 -15.83 16.67 27.35
N ILE A 53 -16.36 17.84 26.98
CA ILE A 53 -17.05 18.76 27.89
C ILE A 53 -18.26 18.15 28.60
N VAL A 54 -19.00 17.26 27.92
CA VAL A 54 -20.15 16.56 28.51
C VAL A 54 -19.70 15.63 29.64
N LEU A 55 -18.61 14.87 29.44
CA LEU A 55 -18.06 13.96 30.44
C LEU A 55 -17.45 14.72 31.62
N ARG A 56 -16.77 15.83 31.35
CA ARG A 56 -16.28 16.75 32.38
C ARG A 56 -17.42 17.28 33.26
N ASN A 57 -18.48 17.77 32.63
CA ASN A 57 -19.63 18.32 33.36
C ASN A 57 -20.40 17.25 34.13
N VAL A 58 -20.49 16.03 33.60
CA VAL A 58 -21.06 14.88 34.33
C VAL A 58 -20.22 14.53 35.55
N GLY A 59 -18.89 14.47 35.43
CA GLY A 59 -18.00 14.23 36.58
C GLY A 59 -18.16 15.27 37.68
N ILE A 60 -18.14 16.56 37.31
CA ILE A 60 -18.40 17.67 38.24
C ILE A 60 -19.78 17.54 38.91
N ALA A 61 -20.82 17.23 38.13
CA ALA A 61 -22.17 17.06 38.65
C ALA A 61 -22.28 15.89 39.63
N ILE A 62 -21.59 14.77 39.37
CA ILE A 62 -21.54 13.61 40.27
C ILE A 62 -20.89 13.99 41.60
N SER A 63 -19.77 14.72 41.58
CA SER A 63 -19.08 15.15 42.82
C SER A 63 -19.94 16.11 43.64
N ILE A 64 -20.60 17.07 42.98
CA ILE A 64 -21.53 18.01 43.62
C ILE A 64 -22.72 17.27 44.24
N LEU A 65 -23.33 16.34 43.49
CA LEU A 65 -24.50 15.59 43.93
C LEU A 65 -24.15 14.66 45.09
N SER A 66 -22.95 14.07 45.08
CA SER A 66 -22.42 13.27 46.19
C SER A 66 -22.22 14.11 47.46
N TYR A 67 -21.75 15.36 47.34
CA TYR A 67 -21.63 16.29 48.46
C TYR A 67 -23.01 16.63 49.08
N PHE A 68 -24.01 16.96 48.25
CA PHE A 68 -25.37 17.27 48.75
C PHE A 68 -26.07 16.07 49.39
N ILE A 69 -25.87 14.86 48.84
CA ILE A 69 -26.37 13.62 49.46
C ILE A 69 -25.75 13.44 50.85
N LEU A 70 -24.45 13.71 50.99
CA LEU A 70 -23.74 13.58 52.26
C LEU A 70 -24.23 14.59 53.29
N ASP A 71 -24.41 15.85 52.87
CA ASP A 71 -24.92 16.93 53.71
C ASP A 71 -26.33 16.60 54.24
N TYR A 72 -27.23 16.13 53.37
CA TYR A 72 -28.60 15.75 53.73
C TYR A 72 -28.69 14.51 54.63
N ILE A 73 -27.96 13.44 54.32
CA ILE A 73 -28.06 12.16 55.05
C ILE A 73 -27.45 12.26 56.44
N ILE A 74 -26.29 12.93 56.58
CA ILE A 74 -25.54 12.95 57.84
C ILE A 74 -26.08 14.02 58.80
N PHE A 75 -26.46 15.21 58.31
CA PHE A 75 -26.76 16.34 59.18
C PHE A 75 -28.25 16.55 59.46
N GLU A 76 -29.16 16.11 58.58
CA GLU A 76 -30.59 16.47 58.69
C GLU A 76 -31.51 15.34 59.20
N ARG A 77 -31.08 14.06 59.14
CA ARG A 77 -31.99 12.91 59.39
C ARG A 77 -31.60 11.89 60.47
N ILE A 78 -30.41 11.95 61.05
CA ILE A 78 -29.91 10.87 61.92
C ILE A 78 -29.71 11.38 63.36
N SER A 79 -30.74 11.22 64.20
CA SER A 79 -30.62 11.21 65.67
C SER A 79 -30.70 9.76 66.19
N ILE A 80 -29.77 8.92 65.76
CA ILE A 80 -29.73 7.48 66.10
C ILE A 80 -28.90 7.29 67.38
N SER A 81 -29.27 6.33 68.24
CA SER A 81 -28.48 5.95 69.42
C SER A 81 -27.06 5.48 69.03
N GLU A 82 -26.06 5.70 69.90
CA GLU A 82 -24.63 5.42 69.60
C GLU A 82 -24.38 4.02 69.01
N ASP A 83 -25.13 3.00 69.43
CA ASP A 83 -25.02 1.63 68.93
C ASP A 83 -25.45 1.47 67.46
N GLY A 84 -26.52 2.14 67.02
CA GLY A 84 -27.01 2.06 65.64
C GLY A 84 -26.10 2.78 64.64
N PHE A 85 -25.43 3.85 65.09
CA PHE A 85 -24.45 4.58 64.28
C PHE A 85 -23.21 3.73 63.95
N SER A 86 -22.78 2.89 64.90
CA SER A 86 -21.61 2.02 64.72
C SER A 86 -21.79 0.97 63.61
N VAL A 87 -22.97 0.33 63.55
CA VAL A 87 -23.29 -0.72 62.56
C VAL A 87 -23.33 -0.14 61.15
N VAL A 88 -24.03 0.99 60.97
CA VAL A 88 -24.12 1.67 59.66
C VAL A 88 -22.72 2.08 59.17
N ARG A 89 -21.87 2.60 60.05
CA ARG A 89 -20.49 2.98 59.72
C ARG A 89 -19.65 1.80 59.22
N TRP A 90 -19.73 0.65 59.90
CA TRP A 90 -18.98 -0.55 59.49
C TRP A 90 -19.51 -1.16 58.18
N SER A 91 -20.83 -1.14 57.95
CA SER A 91 -21.42 -1.59 56.68
C SER A 91 -21.00 -0.70 55.51
N VAL A 92 -20.97 0.62 55.69
CA VAL A 92 -20.53 1.58 54.67
C VAL A 92 -19.04 1.43 54.38
N LEU A 93 -18.20 1.28 55.41
CA LEU A 93 -16.76 1.04 55.26
C LEU A 93 -16.46 -0.26 54.50
N SER A 94 -17.14 -1.34 54.87
CA SER A 94 -16.97 -2.64 54.22
C SER A 94 -17.45 -2.60 52.77
N GLY A 95 -18.64 -2.03 52.51
CA GLY A 95 -19.18 -1.87 51.17
C GLY A 95 -18.26 -1.08 50.26
N SER A 96 -17.73 0.05 50.74
CA SER A 96 -16.79 0.84 49.94
C SER A 96 -15.46 0.15 49.70
N PHE A 97 -14.90 -0.52 50.71
CA PHE A 97 -13.66 -1.27 50.53
C PHE A 97 -13.82 -2.33 49.44
N VAL A 98 -14.95 -3.07 49.44
CA VAL A 98 -15.25 -4.06 48.40
C VAL A 98 -15.42 -3.41 47.03
N THR A 99 -16.18 -2.32 46.91
CA THR A 99 -16.37 -1.64 45.61
C THR A 99 -15.07 -1.04 45.09
N THR A 100 -14.24 -0.48 45.97
CA THR A 100 -12.90 0.04 45.66
C THR A 100 -12.01 -1.08 45.15
N TRP A 101 -11.96 -2.20 45.87
CA TRP A 101 -11.15 -3.35 45.52
C TRP A 101 -11.56 -3.92 44.15
N LEU A 102 -12.86 -4.03 43.89
CA LEU A 102 -13.39 -4.47 42.59
C LEU A 102 -13.03 -3.50 41.45
N ILE A 103 -13.22 -2.19 41.64
CA ILE A 103 -12.90 -1.17 40.63
C ILE A 103 -11.39 -1.16 40.34
N PHE A 104 -10.55 -1.17 41.37
CA PHE A 104 -9.10 -1.16 41.22
C PHE A 104 -8.59 -2.41 40.50
N ASN A 105 -9.08 -3.59 40.87
CA ASN A 105 -8.68 -4.85 40.22
C ASN A 105 -9.10 -4.86 38.74
N THR A 106 -10.34 -4.45 38.46
CA THR A 106 -10.87 -4.36 37.10
C THR A 106 -10.06 -3.36 36.27
N PHE A 107 -9.79 -2.17 36.81
CA PHE A 107 -8.98 -1.14 36.17
C PHE A 107 -7.55 -1.61 35.87
N SER A 108 -6.93 -2.31 36.82
CA SER A 108 -5.55 -2.78 36.68
C SER A 108 -5.42 -3.79 35.54
N GLN A 109 -6.31 -4.78 35.48
CA GLN A 109 -6.36 -5.75 34.38
C GLN A 109 -6.62 -5.09 33.03
N PHE A 110 -7.54 -4.11 33.01
CA PHE A 110 -7.85 -3.38 31.80
C PHE A 110 -6.67 -2.55 31.29
N LYS A 111 -5.94 -1.88 32.19
CA LYS A 111 -4.74 -1.11 31.83
C LYS A 111 -3.65 -2.01 31.23
N GLU A 112 -3.37 -3.14 31.87
CA GLU A 112 -2.36 -4.10 31.42
C GLU A 112 -2.67 -4.64 30.02
N ASN A 113 -3.94 -5.00 29.75
CA ASN A 113 -4.39 -5.45 28.43
C ASN A 113 -4.27 -4.37 27.35
N ALA A 114 -4.50 -3.10 27.69
CA ALA A 114 -4.39 -2.00 26.73
C ALA A 114 -2.92 -1.70 26.39
N GLU A 115 -2.03 -1.81 27.36
CA GLU A 115 -0.59 -1.64 27.17
C GLU A 115 -0.01 -2.78 26.31
N SER A 116 -0.39 -4.04 26.58
CA SER A 116 0.08 -5.19 25.79
C SER A 116 -0.37 -5.13 24.33
N GLN A 117 -1.63 -4.77 24.06
CA GLN A 117 -2.12 -4.57 22.69
C GLN A 117 -1.39 -3.43 21.96
N THR A 118 -1.03 -2.37 22.68
CA THR A 118 -0.31 -1.23 22.08
C THR A 118 1.11 -1.63 21.70
N LEU A 119 1.77 -2.43 22.54
CA LEU A 119 3.10 -2.97 22.24
C LEU A 119 3.06 -3.93 21.05
N GLU A 120 2.10 -4.87 21.01
CA GLU A 120 1.93 -5.81 19.90
C GLU A 120 1.71 -5.08 18.56
N LEU A 121 0.86 -4.04 18.55
CA LEU A 121 0.63 -3.24 17.34
C LEU A 121 1.89 -2.52 16.87
N LEU A 122 2.68 -1.98 17.80
CA LEU A 122 3.92 -1.27 17.50
C LEU A 122 5.01 -2.22 16.98
N GLU A 123 5.09 -3.43 17.52
CA GLU A 123 5.97 -4.48 17.00
C GLU A 123 5.56 -4.89 15.58
N LYS A 124 4.26 -5.15 15.36
CA LYS A 124 3.74 -5.51 14.04
C LYS A 124 3.94 -4.40 13.00
N GLU A 125 3.78 -3.14 13.40
CA GLU A 125 4.07 -1.99 12.54
C GLU A 125 5.55 -1.95 12.14
N LYS A 126 6.45 -2.20 13.10
CA LYS A 126 7.89 -2.25 12.84
C LYS A 126 8.26 -3.39 11.90
N GLU A 127 7.73 -4.59 12.11
CA GLU A 127 7.94 -5.76 11.24
C GLU A 127 7.44 -5.50 9.81
N LEU A 128 6.22 -4.96 9.68
CA LEU A 128 5.64 -4.63 8.38
C LEU A 128 6.48 -3.58 7.64
N ASN A 129 6.94 -2.55 8.34
CA ASN A 129 7.81 -1.52 7.74
C ASN A 129 9.16 -2.09 7.30
N GLN A 130 9.75 -3.02 8.06
CA GLN A 130 10.97 -3.72 7.65
C GLN A 130 10.74 -4.58 6.41
N GLU A 131 9.63 -5.32 6.36
CA GLU A 131 9.27 -6.14 5.19
C GLU A 131 9.03 -5.27 3.95
N LEU A 132 8.32 -4.15 4.11
CA LEU A 132 8.07 -3.19 3.03
C LEU A 132 9.39 -2.61 2.49
N ASN A 133 10.29 -2.17 3.37
CA ASN A 133 11.60 -1.65 2.95
C ASN A 133 12.42 -2.69 2.18
N PHE A 134 12.44 -3.94 2.66
CA PHE A 134 13.14 -5.02 1.96
C PHE A 134 12.54 -5.31 0.58
N LYS A 135 11.21 -5.33 0.47
CA LYS A 135 10.53 -5.50 -0.83
C LYS A 135 10.80 -4.33 -1.77
N GLN A 136 10.87 -3.11 -1.24
CA GLN A 136 11.15 -1.92 -2.03
C GLN A 136 12.57 -1.96 -2.61
N GLU A 137 13.58 -2.27 -1.80
CA GLU A 137 14.97 -2.42 -2.25
C GLU A 137 15.09 -3.50 -3.34
N LYS A 138 14.41 -4.64 -3.15
CA LYS A 138 14.40 -5.72 -4.14
C LYS A 138 13.74 -5.29 -5.45
N LEU A 139 12.65 -4.53 -5.38
CA LEU A 139 11.95 -4.01 -6.55
C LEU A 139 12.81 -3.01 -7.32
N GLU A 140 13.49 -2.10 -6.63
CA GLU A 140 14.42 -1.15 -7.24
C GLU A 140 15.57 -1.87 -7.97
N ASN A 141 16.11 -2.93 -7.37
CA ASN A 141 17.13 -3.76 -8.00
C ASN A 141 16.62 -4.44 -9.29
N TYR A 142 15.40 -5.00 -9.26
CA TYR A 142 14.79 -5.58 -10.47
C TYR A 142 14.55 -4.55 -11.57
N ILE A 143 14.10 -3.34 -11.22
CA ILE A 143 13.90 -2.26 -12.19
C ILE A 143 15.22 -1.91 -12.85
N GLN A 144 16.30 -1.77 -12.08
CA GLN A 144 17.63 -1.46 -12.62
C GLN A 144 18.15 -2.58 -13.54
N GLN A 145 17.97 -3.85 -13.16
CA GLN A 145 18.36 -4.97 -14.01
C GLN A 145 17.56 -5.00 -15.32
N LEU A 146 16.26 -4.74 -15.26
CA LEU A 146 15.40 -4.67 -16.43
C LEU A 146 15.82 -3.52 -17.34
N GLU A 147 16.11 -2.35 -16.81
CA GLU A 147 16.55 -1.20 -17.59
C GLU A 147 17.84 -1.52 -18.37
N VAL A 148 18.85 -2.08 -17.69
CA VAL A 148 20.10 -2.51 -18.34
C VAL A 148 19.86 -3.56 -19.42
N ALA A 149 19.04 -4.58 -19.15
CA ALA A 149 18.73 -5.62 -20.11
C ALA A 149 17.97 -5.07 -21.34
N THR A 150 17.04 -4.13 -21.12
CA THR A 150 16.31 -3.48 -22.22
C THR A 150 17.21 -2.60 -23.07
N GLU A 151 18.16 -1.88 -22.47
CA GLU A 151 19.13 -1.08 -23.20
C GLU A 151 20.06 -1.95 -24.04
N GLU A 152 20.52 -3.08 -23.50
CA GLU A 152 21.36 -4.04 -24.22
C GLU A 152 20.62 -4.68 -25.40
N LEU A 153 19.37 -5.10 -25.19
CA LEU A 153 18.51 -5.63 -26.26
C LEU A 153 18.26 -4.58 -27.36
N ALA A 154 18.02 -3.32 -26.97
CA ALA A 154 17.82 -2.24 -27.93
C ALA A 154 19.09 -1.99 -28.77
N LYS A 155 20.27 -1.97 -28.13
CA LYS A 155 21.56 -1.85 -28.82
C LYS A 155 21.80 -3.01 -29.79
N SER A 156 21.57 -4.25 -29.34
CA SER A 156 21.72 -5.45 -30.17
C SER A 156 20.79 -5.44 -31.38
N THR A 157 19.51 -5.08 -31.18
CA THR A 157 18.51 -4.98 -32.26
C THR A 157 18.90 -3.93 -33.28
N LYS A 158 19.36 -2.76 -32.82
CA LYS A 158 19.84 -1.69 -33.70
C LYS A 158 21.07 -2.13 -34.51
N ALA A 159 22.06 -2.74 -33.86
CA ALA A 159 23.26 -3.23 -34.53
C ALA A 159 22.95 -4.32 -35.57
N LYS A 160 22.03 -5.24 -35.27
CA LYS A 160 21.54 -6.27 -36.22
C LYS A 160 20.91 -5.61 -37.44
N SER A 161 20.04 -4.61 -37.25
CA SER A 161 19.37 -3.91 -38.34
C SER A 161 20.35 -3.12 -39.22
N GLU A 162 21.29 -2.40 -38.62
CA GLU A 162 22.35 -1.66 -39.33
C GLU A 162 23.28 -2.61 -40.12
N PHE A 163 23.64 -3.75 -39.53
CA PHE A 163 24.42 -4.78 -40.20
C PHE A 163 23.69 -5.35 -41.43
N LEU A 164 22.42 -5.74 -41.29
CA LEU A 164 21.65 -6.30 -42.41
C LEU A 164 21.44 -5.28 -43.54
N ALA A 165 21.17 -4.02 -43.20
CA ALA A 165 21.04 -2.96 -44.19
C ALA A 165 22.35 -2.74 -44.96
N THR A 166 23.49 -2.69 -44.25
CA THR A 166 24.81 -2.52 -44.86
C THR A 166 25.16 -3.70 -45.76
N MET A 167 25.02 -4.93 -45.25
CA MET A 167 25.33 -6.14 -46.03
C MET A 167 24.47 -6.27 -47.27
N SER A 168 23.19 -5.88 -47.21
CA SER A 168 22.34 -5.86 -48.40
C SER A 168 22.88 -4.93 -49.49
N HIS A 169 23.29 -3.70 -49.13
CA HIS A 169 23.90 -2.78 -50.09
C HIS A 169 25.20 -3.33 -50.69
N GLU A 170 26.05 -3.93 -49.86
CA GLU A 170 27.34 -4.51 -50.28
C GLU A 170 27.16 -5.77 -51.15
N ILE A 171 26.08 -6.54 -50.98
CA ILE A 171 25.78 -7.70 -51.83
C ILE A 171 25.05 -7.29 -53.12
N ARG A 172 24.16 -6.29 -53.06
CA ARG A 172 23.38 -5.83 -54.23
C ARG A 172 24.30 -5.32 -55.34
N THR A 173 25.38 -4.63 -55.01
CA THR A 173 26.34 -4.09 -55.99
C THR A 173 27.01 -5.17 -56.86
N PRO A 174 27.71 -6.17 -56.31
CA PRO A 174 28.29 -7.25 -57.10
C PRO A 174 27.22 -8.12 -57.76
N MET A 175 26.06 -8.33 -57.13
CA MET A 175 24.97 -9.11 -57.74
C MET A 175 24.38 -8.44 -58.98
N ASN A 176 24.17 -7.12 -58.94
CA ASN A 176 23.73 -6.36 -60.11
C ASN A 176 24.76 -6.39 -61.23
N ALA A 177 26.07 -6.38 -60.90
CA ALA A 177 27.13 -6.54 -61.90
C ALA A 177 27.11 -7.94 -62.53
N ILE A 178 26.96 -9.01 -61.73
CA ILE A 178 26.84 -10.39 -62.22
C ILE A 178 25.61 -10.53 -63.12
N LEU A 179 24.44 -10.08 -62.68
CA LEU A 179 23.20 -10.14 -63.46
C LEU A 179 23.30 -9.32 -64.75
N GLY A 180 23.92 -8.13 -64.70
CA GLY A 180 24.21 -7.33 -65.90
C GLY A 180 25.07 -8.09 -66.90
N MET A 181 26.14 -8.73 -66.44
CA MET A 181 27.00 -9.56 -67.29
C MET A 181 26.27 -10.79 -67.83
N THR A 182 25.48 -11.48 -67.01
CA THR A 182 24.64 -12.60 -67.43
C THR A 182 23.64 -12.17 -68.50
N HIS A 183 23.05 -10.97 -68.38
CA HIS A 183 22.13 -10.42 -69.37
C HIS A 183 22.82 -10.16 -70.72
N LEU A 184 24.03 -9.58 -70.70
CA LEU A 184 24.83 -9.36 -71.91
C LEU A 184 25.18 -10.70 -72.60
N LEU A 185 25.63 -11.70 -71.83
CA LEU A 185 25.95 -13.03 -72.36
C LEU A 185 24.72 -13.73 -72.98
N LYS A 186 23.53 -13.45 -72.45
CA LYS A 186 22.27 -13.99 -72.97
C LYS A 186 21.85 -13.32 -74.29
N GLN A 187 22.19 -12.05 -74.49
CA GLN A 187 21.91 -11.30 -75.71
C GLN A 187 22.95 -11.54 -76.82
N ASP A 188 24.18 -11.93 -76.48
CA ASP A 188 25.30 -12.14 -77.42
C ASP A 188 25.31 -13.53 -78.08
N SER A 189 24.15 -14.01 -78.53
CA SER A 189 24.01 -15.28 -79.27
C SER A 189 24.81 -16.47 -78.67
N PRO A 190 24.56 -16.86 -77.41
CA PRO A 190 25.35 -17.87 -76.71
C PRO A 190 25.31 -19.23 -77.42
N ARG A 191 26.40 -19.99 -77.33
CA ARG A 191 26.44 -21.36 -77.88
C ARG A 191 25.43 -22.25 -77.16
N LYS A 192 24.94 -23.30 -77.83
CA LYS A 192 23.91 -24.21 -77.28
C LYS A 192 24.29 -24.82 -75.91
N ASP A 193 25.57 -25.08 -75.67
CA ASP A 193 26.10 -25.59 -74.40
C ASP A 193 26.10 -24.54 -73.26
N GLN A 194 26.05 -23.25 -73.59
CA GLN A 194 26.11 -22.12 -72.64
C GLN A 194 24.74 -21.59 -72.23
N VAL A 195 23.67 -21.91 -72.98
CA VAL A 195 22.31 -21.41 -72.72
C VAL A 195 21.80 -21.84 -71.34
N GLU A 196 21.86 -23.14 -71.03
CA GLU A 196 21.40 -23.66 -69.73
C GLU A 196 22.18 -23.04 -68.56
N PRO A 197 23.53 -23.04 -68.56
CA PRO A 197 24.32 -22.39 -67.50
C PRO A 197 24.03 -20.90 -67.30
N ILE A 198 23.84 -20.13 -68.38
CA ILE A 198 23.51 -18.70 -68.31
C ILE A 198 22.12 -18.50 -67.68
N ASN A 199 21.14 -19.34 -68.03
CA ASN A 199 19.81 -19.28 -67.43
C ASN A 199 19.83 -19.63 -65.94
N ILE A 200 20.64 -20.62 -65.53
CA ILE A 200 20.84 -20.96 -64.12
C ILE A 200 21.46 -19.81 -63.35
N LEU A 201 22.47 -19.12 -63.92
CA LEU A 201 23.07 -17.92 -63.32
C LEU A 201 22.05 -16.80 -63.13
N ASP A 202 21.24 -16.51 -64.15
CA ASP A 202 20.21 -15.45 -64.10
C ASP A 202 19.16 -15.74 -63.02
N PHE A 203 18.64 -16.98 -63.01
CA PHE A 203 17.67 -17.44 -62.03
C PHE A 203 18.23 -17.39 -60.61
N SER A 204 19.44 -17.89 -60.40
CA SER A 204 20.08 -17.93 -59.08
C SER A 204 20.36 -16.53 -58.55
N GLY A 205 20.82 -15.61 -59.41
CA GLY A 205 21.11 -14.25 -59.01
C GLY A 205 19.87 -13.45 -58.61
N LYS A 206 18.77 -13.62 -59.36
CA LYS A 206 17.46 -13.03 -59.02
C LYS A 206 16.90 -13.60 -57.72
N THR A 207 17.00 -14.91 -57.54
CA THR A 207 16.55 -15.59 -56.32
C THR A 207 17.32 -15.09 -55.10
N LEU A 208 18.64 -14.92 -55.21
CA LEU A 208 19.45 -14.40 -54.11
C LEU A 208 19.09 -12.96 -53.73
N LEU A 209 18.85 -12.08 -54.71
CA LEU A 209 18.38 -10.72 -54.44
C LEU A 209 17.03 -10.71 -53.73
N SER A 210 16.07 -11.53 -54.18
CA SER A 210 14.76 -11.66 -53.52
C SER A 210 14.91 -12.11 -52.07
N LEU A 211 15.73 -13.13 -51.80
CA LEU A 211 15.98 -13.62 -50.43
C LEU A 211 16.60 -12.54 -49.53
N ILE A 212 17.49 -11.71 -50.07
CA ILE A 212 18.11 -10.62 -49.32
C ILE A 212 17.08 -9.54 -48.99
N ASP A 213 16.21 -9.20 -49.95
CA ASP A 213 15.14 -8.23 -49.73
C ASP A 213 14.13 -8.75 -48.68
N ASP A 214 13.76 -10.03 -48.74
CA ASP A 214 12.89 -10.67 -47.74
C ASP A 214 13.49 -10.62 -46.32
N VAL A 215 14.79 -10.88 -46.17
CA VAL A 215 15.51 -10.77 -44.88
C VAL A 215 15.52 -9.34 -44.36
N LEU A 216 15.68 -8.36 -45.24
CA LEU A 216 15.65 -6.94 -44.90
C LEU A 216 14.26 -6.51 -44.41
N ASP A 217 13.22 -6.93 -45.12
CA ASP A 217 11.85 -6.60 -44.75
C ASP A 217 11.46 -7.28 -43.44
N PHE A 218 11.86 -8.53 -43.21
CA PHE A 218 11.73 -9.17 -41.90
C PHE A 218 12.41 -8.37 -40.78
N SER A 219 13.63 -7.85 -41.02
CA SER A 219 14.32 -7.02 -40.04
C SER A 219 13.61 -5.68 -39.76
N LYS A 220 12.92 -5.08 -40.74
CA LYS A 220 12.11 -3.87 -40.52
C LYS A 220 10.86 -4.18 -39.70
N ILE A 221 10.24 -5.34 -39.93
CA ILE A 221 9.09 -5.84 -39.17
C ILE A 221 9.46 -6.04 -37.71
N GLU A 222 10.56 -6.75 -37.42
CA GLU A 222 11.06 -6.94 -36.05
C GLU A 222 11.35 -5.62 -35.34
N ALA A 223 11.82 -4.61 -36.08
CA ALA A 223 12.10 -3.27 -35.55
C ALA A 223 10.86 -2.35 -35.48
N GLY A 224 9.67 -2.83 -35.85
CA GLY A 224 8.43 -2.04 -35.85
C GLY A 224 8.38 -0.91 -36.89
N ARG A 225 9.22 -0.96 -37.94
CA ARG A 225 9.34 0.07 -38.98
C ARG A 225 8.63 -0.33 -40.30
N ILE A 226 7.42 -0.87 -40.21
CA ILE A 226 6.62 -1.15 -41.41
C ILE A 226 5.91 0.14 -41.82
N GLU A 227 6.20 0.62 -43.02
CA GLU A 227 5.43 1.66 -43.69
C GLU A 227 4.66 1.01 -44.84
N PHE A 228 3.32 1.13 -44.81
CA PHE A 228 2.47 0.65 -45.89
C PHE A 228 2.37 1.73 -46.97
N GLU A 229 2.81 1.44 -48.18
CA GLU A 229 2.58 2.31 -49.34
C GLU A 229 1.22 2.03 -49.98
N ALA A 230 0.48 3.11 -50.26
CA ALA A 230 -0.74 3.06 -51.06
C ALA A 230 -0.40 3.42 -52.51
N ILE A 231 -0.50 2.44 -53.41
CA ILE A 231 -0.23 2.60 -54.84
C ILE A 231 -1.47 2.22 -55.67
N GLU A 232 -1.72 2.96 -56.74
CA GLU A 232 -2.75 2.59 -57.73
C GLU A 232 -2.28 1.37 -58.53
N PHE A 233 -3.13 0.35 -58.64
CA PHE A 233 -2.86 -0.84 -59.43
C PHE A 233 -4.10 -1.30 -60.21
N GLU A 234 -3.87 -1.88 -61.39
CA GLU A 234 -4.92 -2.50 -62.19
C GLU A 234 -5.20 -3.92 -61.69
N LEU A 235 -6.32 -4.08 -60.96
CA LEU A 235 -6.74 -5.38 -60.41
C LEU A 235 -6.77 -6.50 -61.47
N ASN A 236 -7.27 -6.21 -62.68
CA ASN A 236 -7.33 -7.18 -63.77
C ASN A 236 -5.94 -7.70 -64.19
N LYS A 237 -4.91 -6.84 -64.18
CA LYS A 237 -3.54 -7.27 -64.47
C LYS A 237 -2.99 -8.14 -63.35
N LEU A 238 -3.20 -7.74 -62.10
CA LEU A 238 -2.69 -8.48 -60.93
C LEU A 238 -3.25 -9.91 -60.90
N VAL A 239 -4.57 -10.07 -61.11
CA VAL A 239 -5.23 -11.38 -61.11
C VAL A 239 -4.72 -12.26 -62.26
N ASN A 240 -4.51 -11.69 -63.46
CA ASN A 240 -3.96 -12.45 -64.59
C ASN A 240 -2.53 -12.94 -64.32
N VAL A 241 -1.67 -12.10 -63.73
CA VAL A 241 -0.30 -12.48 -63.36
C VAL A 241 -0.30 -13.62 -62.35
N ILE A 242 -1.18 -13.57 -61.34
CA ILE A 242 -1.31 -14.64 -60.34
C ILE A 242 -1.80 -15.94 -61.00
N LEU A 243 -2.79 -15.86 -61.89
CA LEU A 243 -3.30 -17.05 -62.60
C LEU A 243 -2.24 -17.71 -63.51
N GLU A 244 -1.33 -16.92 -64.07
CA GLU A 244 -0.21 -17.44 -64.85
C GLU A 244 0.89 -18.06 -63.98
N SER A 245 1.14 -17.56 -62.77
CA SER A 245 2.18 -18.13 -61.88
C SER A 245 1.84 -19.49 -61.28
N PHE A 246 0.56 -19.90 -61.32
CA PHE A 246 0.08 -21.20 -60.85
C PHE A 246 -0.10 -22.24 -61.97
N LYS A 247 0.25 -21.92 -63.22
CA LYS A 247 0.29 -22.86 -64.35
C LYS A 247 1.68 -23.45 -64.52
#